data_AF-A0A3D4TCT6-F1
#
_entry.id   AF-A0A3D4TCT6-F1
#
_cell.length_a   1.000
_cell.length_b   1.000
_cell.length_c   1.000
_cell.angle_alpha   90.00
_cell.angle_beta   90.00
_cell.angle_gamma   90.00
#
_symmetry.space_group_name_H-M   'P 1'
#
loop_
_entity.id
_entity.type
_entity.pdbx_description
1 polymer ?
#
loop_
_entity_poly.entity_id
_entity_poly.type
_entity_poly.pdbx_seq_one_letter_code
_entity_poly.pdbx_strand_id
1 'polypeptide(L)'
;MCVRIFRKLFIKPSLNHSKMKPIKGLLIFSLLLILASCGKKAEEAKYIPKNASAVLIMNAQSLREKMKKANVQLDTVLAKIFVNDSSDAKAKAVLKRVFDSAGIDWDKNLFTYVQQKSSMLNGTSTQIAFSLGLNDAEKFKQALVQAGKDSIAKTIESKEKYDALYLNENTVLSWNKERAFISYYRNDRPVQFDSVNMKFTLPDPKKEAEAVAASVEAIYSLDKSASMQELDAFNDMMKDPADAWLFSSSNGALASLSASPLNLPGIENLLKDNYSTNTIHFTEGKIEGISRLYPSPQMKSIFKKYAGPVVNTDMIKQFPGKVQGFTAASFNPELIGAILDELQLEELAGGFIRESGFTLQDFYQCIKGDITVAFGDIAMKPISSDTSFKLSWPSGKLVLYAPVGNKQSFTKLMDSAVGRKWLQKRGNDYVPNELMEKIGLYIKANQDGILMASDSATAVAFMQAKAKASIDPAILEQAKGKSVAFYMDISGIIGALRNNATTPAYYDGLFSHV
;
A
#
# COMPACT_ATOMS: atom_id res chain seq x y z
N MET A 1 -3.63 -39.38 8.37
CA MET A 1 -3.75 -40.49 9.35
C MET A 1 -4.57 -39.98 10.53
N CYS A 2 -5.89 -40.08 10.41
CA CYS A 2 -6.84 -39.80 11.49
C CYS A 2 -6.69 -40.85 12.59
N VAL A 3 -7.06 -40.46 13.82
CA VAL A 3 -7.55 -41.27 14.96
C VAL A 3 -6.83 -40.91 16.26
N ARG A 4 -7.65 -40.73 17.31
CA ARG A 4 -7.33 -40.55 18.74
C ARG A 4 -6.92 -39.13 19.16
N ILE A 5 -7.91 -38.36 19.60
CA ILE A 5 -8.08 -37.93 21.00
C ILE A 5 -9.46 -37.28 21.05
N PHE A 6 -10.47 -38.00 21.56
CA PHE A 6 -11.65 -37.44 22.24
C PHE A 6 -12.38 -38.62 22.90
N ARG A 7 -11.74 -39.16 23.93
CA ARG A 7 -12.35 -40.09 24.88
C ARG A 7 -12.08 -39.48 26.26
N LYS A 8 -13.13 -39.37 27.06
CA LYS A 8 -13.22 -38.83 28.44
C LYS A 8 -13.55 -37.34 28.53
N LEU A 9 -14.85 -37.05 28.51
CA LEU A 9 -15.49 -36.12 29.45
C LEU A 9 -17.00 -36.25 29.31
N PHE A 10 -17.57 -37.36 29.75
CA PHE A 10 -18.99 -37.42 30.13
C PHE A 10 -19.16 -38.44 31.26
N ILE A 11 -19.16 -37.91 32.47
CA ILE A 11 -19.79 -38.52 33.63
C ILE A 11 -21.28 -38.15 33.53
N LYS A 12 -22.16 -39.16 33.50
CA LYS A 12 -23.57 -39.07 33.93
C LYS A 12 -23.61 -39.44 35.42
N PRO A 13 -24.62 -39.03 36.24
CA PRO A 13 -26.06 -39.12 35.97
C PRO A 13 -26.82 -37.82 36.35
N SER A 14 -28.09 -37.57 36.06
CA SER A 14 -29.27 -38.41 36.25
C SER A 14 -30.46 -37.91 35.42
N LEU A 15 -31.51 -38.74 35.38
CA LEU A 15 -32.68 -38.68 34.52
C LEU A 15 -33.65 -37.55 34.87
N ASN A 16 -34.32 -36.99 33.84
CA ASN A 16 -35.78 -37.03 33.84
C ASN A 16 -36.35 -37.05 32.41
N HIS A 17 -37.30 -37.96 32.18
CA HIS A 17 -37.92 -38.21 30.88
C HIS A 17 -39.12 -37.29 30.65
N SER A 18 -39.09 -36.52 29.57
CA SER A 18 -40.29 -35.96 28.95
C SER A 18 -40.07 -35.75 27.45
N LYS A 19 -40.60 -36.71 26.67
CA LYS A 19 -41.00 -36.68 25.25
C LYS A 19 -40.39 -35.57 24.37
N MET A 20 -39.35 -35.92 23.59
CA MET A 20 -38.98 -35.19 22.37
C MET A 20 -38.89 -36.16 21.19
N LYS A 21 -39.65 -35.84 20.13
CA LYS A 21 -39.62 -36.52 18.83
C LYS A 21 -38.22 -36.40 18.20
N PRO A 22 -37.79 -37.35 17.34
CA PRO A 22 -36.39 -37.44 16.92
C PRO A 22 -36.02 -36.29 15.96
N ILE A 23 -35.19 -35.36 16.43
CA ILE A 23 -34.49 -34.36 15.62
C ILE A 23 -33.35 -35.08 14.89
N LYS A 24 -33.68 -35.88 13.88
CA LYS A 24 -32.70 -36.53 12.98
C LYS A 24 -32.35 -35.66 11.76
N GLY A 25 -33.04 -34.54 11.54
CA GLY A 25 -32.79 -33.62 10.43
C GLY A 25 -31.77 -32.50 10.70
N LEU A 26 -31.56 -32.11 11.95
CA LEU A 26 -30.73 -30.93 12.28
C LEU A 26 -29.22 -31.24 12.30
N LEU A 27 -28.83 -32.47 12.66
CA LEU A 27 -27.43 -32.90 12.69
C LEU A 27 -26.82 -33.12 11.29
N ILE A 28 -27.64 -33.49 10.31
CA ILE A 28 -27.20 -33.66 8.90
C ILE A 28 -27.01 -32.30 8.23
N PHE A 29 -27.84 -31.30 8.57
CA PHE A 29 -27.68 -29.93 8.07
C PHE A 29 -26.42 -29.25 8.64
N SER A 30 -26.08 -29.49 9.90
CA SER A 30 -24.83 -29.00 10.50
C SER A 30 -23.57 -29.69 9.95
N LEU A 31 -23.65 -30.95 9.50
CA LEU A 31 -22.51 -31.65 8.89
C LEU A 31 -22.30 -31.25 7.42
N LEU A 32 -23.37 -30.89 6.70
CA LEU A 32 -23.31 -30.32 5.35
C LEU A 32 -22.75 -28.88 5.34
N LEU A 33 -22.98 -28.10 6.39
CA LEU A 33 -22.40 -26.75 6.55
C LEU A 33 -20.87 -26.78 6.76
N ILE A 34 -20.32 -27.86 7.32
CA ILE A 34 -18.87 -28.01 7.51
C ILE A 34 -18.17 -28.46 6.20
N LEU A 35 -18.89 -29.09 5.27
CA LEU A 35 -18.36 -29.46 3.94
C LEU A 35 -18.55 -28.37 2.88
N ALA A 36 -19.43 -27.38 3.09
CA ALA A 36 -19.58 -26.22 2.21
C ALA A 36 -18.53 -25.12 2.44
N SER A 37 -17.84 -25.13 3.59
CA SER A 37 -16.82 -24.14 3.95
C SER A 37 -15.40 -24.47 3.46
N CYS A 38 -15.23 -25.59 2.75
CA CYS A 38 -13.99 -25.93 2.06
C CYS A 38 -14.10 -25.62 0.55
N GLY A 39 -13.43 -24.56 0.10
CA GLY A 39 -12.82 -24.55 -1.24
C GLY A 39 -13.54 -23.84 -2.40
N LYS A 40 -14.53 -22.96 -2.16
CA LYS A 40 -14.95 -22.06 -3.26
C LYS A 40 -13.88 -21.00 -3.47
N LYS A 41 -13.06 -21.20 -4.51
CA LYS A 41 -12.14 -20.19 -5.05
C LYS A 41 -12.93 -18.93 -5.41
N ALA A 42 -12.32 -17.76 -5.27
CA ALA A 42 -12.98 -16.51 -5.63
C ALA A 42 -13.38 -16.54 -7.11
N GLU A 43 -14.63 -16.22 -7.43
CA GLU A 43 -15.13 -16.28 -8.82
C GLU A 43 -14.34 -15.34 -9.72
N GLU A 44 -13.96 -14.18 -9.18
CA GLU A 44 -13.17 -13.14 -9.83
C GLU A 44 -11.78 -13.65 -10.27
N ALA A 45 -11.21 -14.61 -9.53
CA ALA A 45 -9.86 -15.10 -9.73
C ALA A 45 -9.63 -15.69 -11.13
N LYS A 46 -10.68 -16.20 -11.80
CA LYS A 46 -10.60 -16.79 -13.15
C LYS A 46 -10.30 -15.77 -14.25
N TYR A 47 -10.57 -14.48 -13.99
CA TYR A 47 -10.34 -13.38 -14.94
C TYR A 47 -9.04 -12.63 -14.68
N ILE A 48 -8.35 -12.94 -13.57
CA ILE A 48 -7.20 -12.18 -13.10
C ILE A 48 -5.92 -12.99 -13.37
N PRO A 49 -4.97 -12.47 -14.16
CA PRO A 49 -3.68 -13.11 -14.36
C PRO A 49 -2.94 -13.36 -13.04
N LYS A 50 -2.32 -14.53 -12.89
CA LYS A 50 -1.58 -14.91 -11.66
C LYS A 50 -0.42 -13.99 -11.30
N ASN A 51 0.07 -13.24 -12.27
CA ASN A 51 1.17 -12.28 -12.15
C ASN A 51 0.67 -10.83 -12.09
N ALA A 52 -0.61 -10.59 -11.75
CA ALA A 52 -1.08 -9.24 -11.44
C ALA A 52 -0.25 -8.65 -10.27
N SER A 53 0.19 -7.39 -10.42
CA SER A 53 0.95 -6.67 -9.39
C SER A 53 0.04 -6.16 -8.28
N ALA A 54 -1.22 -5.85 -8.59
CA ALA A 54 -2.23 -5.47 -7.61
C ALA A 54 -3.63 -5.91 -8.07
N VAL A 55 -4.49 -6.23 -7.10
CA VAL A 55 -5.92 -6.48 -7.30
C VAL A 55 -6.69 -5.85 -6.16
N LEU A 56 -7.64 -4.97 -6.46
CA LEU A 56 -8.63 -4.47 -5.52
C LEU A 56 -9.97 -5.12 -5.85
N ILE A 57 -10.56 -5.80 -4.87
CA ILE A 57 -11.92 -6.36 -4.94
C ILE A 57 -12.78 -5.58 -3.96
N MET A 58 -13.98 -5.20 -4.37
CA MET A 58 -14.93 -4.44 -3.57
C MET A 58 -16.25 -5.20 -3.49
N ASN A 59 -16.74 -5.39 -2.27
CA ASN A 59 -18.06 -5.94 -2.03
C ASN A 59 -19.12 -4.90 -2.41
N ALA A 60 -19.66 -5.03 -3.62
CA ALA A 60 -20.54 -4.04 -4.22
C ALA A 60 -21.83 -3.85 -3.41
N GLN A 61 -22.39 -4.95 -2.89
CA GLN A 61 -23.57 -4.93 -2.02
C GLN A 61 -23.28 -4.19 -0.72
N SER A 62 -22.24 -4.58 0.02
CA SER A 62 -21.90 -3.99 1.31
C SER A 62 -21.62 -2.49 1.18
N LEU A 63 -20.84 -2.10 0.17
CA LEU A 63 -20.58 -0.69 -0.11
C LEU A 63 -21.87 0.08 -0.38
N ARG A 64 -22.75 -0.45 -1.23
CA ARG A 64 -24.03 0.20 -1.56
C ARG A 64 -24.91 0.39 -0.33
N GLU A 65 -25.02 -0.62 0.52
CA GLU A 65 -25.78 -0.55 1.78
C GLU A 65 -25.19 0.50 2.74
N LYS A 66 -23.86 0.53 2.89
CA LYS A 66 -23.18 1.48 3.76
C LYS A 66 -23.25 2.92 3.24
N MET A 67 -23.09 3.14 1.94
CA MET A 67 -23.27 4.45 1.31
C MET A 67 -24.70 4.96 1.52
N LYS A 68 -25.71 4.10 1.32
CA LYS A 68 -27.11 4.44 1.57
C LYS A 68 -27.34 4.82 3.03
N LYS A 69 -26.80 4.05 3.98
CA LYS A 69 -26.90 4.34 5.42
C LYS A 69 -26.21 5.67 5.79
N ALA A 70 -25.09 5.98 5.13
CA ALA A 70 -24.35 7.23 5.32
C ALA A 70 -24.93 8.44 4.57
N ASN A 71 -26.06 8.26 3.86
CA ASN A 71 -26.66 9.28 3.00
C ASN A 71 -25.69 9.82 1.92
N VAL A 72 -24.78 8.97 1.45
CA VAL A 72 -23.85 9.25 0.35
C VAL A 72 -24.45 8.70 -0.95
N GLN A 73 -24.61 9.57 -1.95
CA GLN A 73 -25.13 9.15 -3.25
C GLN A 73 -24.02 8.55 -4.11
N LEU A 74 -24.23 7.32 -4.61
CA LEU A 74 -23.25 6.57 -5.38
C LEU A 74 -22.84 7.30 -6.67
N ASP A 75 -23.78 7.94 -7.36
CA ASP A 75 -23.54 8.74 -8.56
C ASP A 75 -22.60 9.92 -8.29
N THR A 76 -22.68 10.54 -7.11
CA THR A 76 -21.77 11.62 -6.70
C THR A 76 -20.35 11.10 -6.51
N VAL A 77 -20.19 9.94 -5.88
CA VAL A 77 -18.87 9.30 -5.69
C VAL A 77 -18.30 8.87 -7.05
N LEU A 78 -19.08 8.18 -7.87
CA LEU A 78 -18.66 7.73 -9.20
C LEU A 78 -18.32 8.91 -10.12
N ALA A 79 -19.06 10.02 -10.05
CA ALA A 79 -18.74 11.20 -10.84
C ALA A 79 -17.39 11.81 -10.46
N LYS A 80 -17.03 11.84 -9.17
CA LYS A 80 -15.71 12.30 -8.73
C LYS A 80 -14.58 11.37 -9.18
N ILE A 81 -14.85 10.09 -9.35
CA ILE A 81 -13.85 9.09 -9.76
C ILE A 81 -13.67 9.06 -11.28
N PHE A 82 -14.78 9.10 -12.04
CA PHE A 82 -14.79 8.78 -13.47
C PHE A 82 -15.00 9.99 -14.38
N VAL A 83 -15.31 11.18 -13.83
CA VAL A 83 -15.52 12.39 -14.63
C VAL A 83 -14.49 13.43 -14.23
N ASN A 84 -13.63 13.80 -15.18
CA ASN A 84 -12.62 14.85 -14.99
C ASN A 84 -13.23 16.17 -14.48
N ASP A 85 -14.46 16.48 -14.92
CA ASP A 85 -15.28 17.55 -14.38
C ASP A 85 -16.52 16.96 -13.69
N SER A 86 -16.43 16.78 -12.38
CA SER A 86 -17.56 16.31 -11.57
C SER A 86 -18.76 17.26 -11.56
N SER A 87 -18.75 18.39 -12.28
CA SER A 87 -19.92 19.23 -12.53
C SER A 87 -20.65 18.93 -13.85
N ASP A 88 -20.07 18.10 -14.74
CA ASP A 88 -20.68 17.74 -16.03
C ASP A 88 -21.97 16.91 -15.82
N ALA A 89 -23.11 17.58 -16.01
CA ALA A 89 -24.43 17.00 -15.85
C ALA A 89 -24.73 15.90 -16.90
N LYS A 90 -24.14 15.95 -18.10
CA LYS A 90 -24.35 14.93 -19.14
C LYS A 90 -23.57 13.67 -18.79
N ALA A 91 -22.31 13.80 -18.39
CA ALA A 91 -21.50 12.66 -17.95
C ALA A 91 -22.13 11.97 -16.73
N LYS A 92 -22.60 12.75 -15.74
CA LYS A 92 -23.37 12.23 -14.60
C LYS A 92 -24.64 11.49 -15.01
N ALA A 93 -25.43 12.05 -15.93
CA ALA A 93 -26.66 11.42 -16.38
C ALA A 93 -26.41 10.10 -17.12
N VAL A 94 -25.33 10.02 -17.92
CA VAL A 94 -24.90 8.79 -18.59
C VAL A 94 -24.44 7.74 -17.57
N LEU A 95 -23.57 8.12 -16.62
CA LEU A 95 -23.14 7.23 -15.53
C LEU A 95 -24.34 6.71 -14.75
N LYS A 96 -25.22 7.60 -14.29
CA LYS A 96 -26.44 7.22 -13.57
C LYS A 96 -27.30 6.24 -14.37
N ARG A 97 -27.51 6.47 -15.67
CA ARG A 97 -28.27 5.56 -16.53
C ARG A 97 -27.62 4.19 -16.63
N VAL A 98 -26.30 4.14 -16.84
CA VAL A 98 -25.57 2.87 -16.91
C VAL A 98 -25.67 2.13 -15.57
N PHE A 99 -25.43 2.80 -14.45
CA PHE A 99 -25.43 2.15 -13.14
C PHE A 99 -26.82 1.76 -12.60
N ASP A 100 -27.87 2.51 -12.96
CA ASP A 100 -29.25 2.21 -12.53
C ASP A 100 -29.97 1.22 -13.45
N SER A 101 -29.65 1.21 -14.75
CA SER A 101 -30.50 0.57 -15.77
C SER A 101 -29.79 -0.48 -16.64
N ALA A 102 -28.45 -0.62 -16.57
CA ALA A 102 -27.70 -1.48 -17.48
C ALA A 102 -27.58 -2.95 -17.05
N GLY A 103 -28.51 -3.47 -16.24
CA GLY A 103 -28.48 -4.89 -15.84
C GLY A 103 -27.26 -5.28 -14.98
N ILE A 104 -26.72 -4.33 -14.21
CA ILE A 104 -25.60 -4.55 -13.28
C ILE A 104 -26.04 -5.46 -12.13
N ASP A 105 -25.19 -6.42 -11.80
CA ASP A 105 -25.33 -7.28 -10.64
C ASP A 105 -24.53 -6.74 -9.45
N TRP A 106 -25.23 -6.17 -8.48
CA TRP A 106 -24.64 -5.62 -7.26
C TRP A 106 -24.34 -6.69 -6.21
N ASP A 107 -24.77 -7.94 -6.42
CA ASP A 107 -24.43 -9.05 -5.52
C ASP A 107 -23.06 -9.65 -5.88
N LYS A 108 -22.57 -9.38 -7.10
CA LYS A 108 -21.20 -9.70 -7.53
C LYS A 108 -20.24 -8.60 -7.11
N ASN A 109 -19.02 -9.00 -6.72
CA ASN A 109 -17.98 -8.03 -6.40
C ASN A 109 -17.56 -7.24 -7.65
N LEU A 110 -17.25 -5.96 -7.44
CA LEU A 110 -16.46 -5.18 -8.37
C LEU A 110 -15.00 -5.55 -8.15
N PHE A 111 -14.18 -5.54 -9.20
CA PHE A 111 -12.74 -5.65 -9.01
C PHE A 111 -11.96 -4.88 -10.05
N THR A 112 -10.74 -4.47 -9.71
CA THR A 112 -9.75 -3.99 -10.65
C THR A 112 -8.44 -4.72 -10.43
N TYR A 113 -7.71 -5.01 -11.49
CA TYR A 113 -6.33 -5.47 -11.38
C TYR A 113 -5.39 -4.61 -12.22
N VAL A 114 -4.13 -4.60 -11.80
CA VAL A 114 -3.01 -4.06 -12.56
C VAL A 114 -2.05 -5.21 -12.83
N GLN A 115 -1.62 -5.34 -14.09
CA GLN A 115 -0.55 -6.23 -14.49
C GLN A 115 0.51 -5.40 -15.20
N GLN A 116 1.75 -5.54 -14.77
CA GLN A 116 2.90 -4.97 -15.45
C GLN A 116 3.84 -6.08 -15.88
N LYS A 117 4.31 -6.00 -17.12
CA LYS A 117 5.35 -6.88 -17.65
C LYS A 117 6.43 -5.97 -18.24
N SER A 118 7.66 -6.15 -17.78
CA SER A 118 8.78 -5.33 -18.23
C SER A 118 9.90 -6.23 -18.73
N SER A 119 10.56 -5.79 -19.80
CA SER A 119 11.75 -6.42 -20.36
C SER A 119 12.61 -5.37 -21.03
N MET A 120 13.94 -5.50 -20.92
CA MET A 120 14.87 -4.59 -21.59
C MET A 120 14.65 -4.53 -23.12
N LEU A 121 14.26 -5.64 -23.75
CA LEU A 121 14.07 -5.71 -25.20
C LEU A 121 12.69 -5.21 -25.66
N ASN A 122 11.67 -5.48 -24.87
CA ASN A 122 10.27 -5.30 -25.28
C ASN A 122 9.56 -4.12 -24.60
N GLY A 123 10.26 -3.38 -23.74
CA GLY A 123 9.69 -2.27 -22.98
C GLY A 123 8.83 -2.73 -21.81
N THR A 124 7.96 -1.83 -21.34
CA THR A 124 7.02 -2.10 -20.25
C THR A 124 5.59 -2.07 -20.76
N SER A 125 4.89 -3.20 -20.67
CA SER A 125 3.44 -3.23 -20.87
C SER A 125 2.70 -3.14 -19.55
N THR A 126 1.63 -2.35 -19.55
CA THR A 126 0.72 -2.17 -18.43
C THR A 126 -0.69 -2.49 -18.90
N GLN A 127 -1.34 -3.43 -18.20
CA GLN A 127 -2.75 -3.72 -18.34
C GLN A 127 -3.46 -3.37 -17.04
N ILE A 128 -4.54 -2.60 -17.15
CA ILE A 128 -5.48 -2.33 -16.07
C ILE A 128 -6.84 -2.83 -16.53
N ALA A 129 -7.56 -3.58 -15.72
CA ALA A 129 -8.94 -3.94 -16.04
C ALA A 129 -9.82 -3.79 -14.82
N PHE A 130 -10.87 -2.98 -14.97
CA PHE A 130 -11.96 -2.84 -14.02
C PHE A 130 -13.14 -3.69 -14.46
N SER A 131 -13.73 -4.45 -13.55
CA SER A 131 -14.82 -5.38 -13.79
C SER A 131 -16.04 -5.05 -12.94
N LEU A 132 -17.21 -5.21 -13.56
CA LEU A 132 -18.52 -5.13 -12.91
C LEU A 132 -19.36 -6.35 -13.27
N GLY A 133 -20.14 -6.85 -12.29
CA GLY A 133 -21.05 -7.97 -12.48
C GLY A 133 -22.24 -7.61 -13.36
N LEU A 134 -22.71 -8.55 -14.18
CA LEU A 134 -23.92 -8.44 -14.98
C LEU A 134 -24.92 -9.53 -14.60
N ASN A 135 -26.18 -9.14 -14.50
CA ASN A 135 -27.35 -10.02 -14.46
C ASN A 135 -28.02 -10.13 -15.83
N ASP A 136 -27.85 -9.12 -16.68
CA ASP A 136 -28.49 -9.03 -17.99
C ASP A 136 -27.60 -8.27 -18.98
N ALA A 137 -26.76 -9.02 -19.72
CA ALA A 137 -25.82 -8.46 -20.68
C ALA A 137 -26.50 -7.79 -21.89
N GLU A 138 -27.73 -8.19 -22.23
CA GLU A 138 -28.49 -7.58 -23.31
C GLU A 138 -29.03 -6.21 -22.89
N LYS A 139 -29.54 -6.08 -21.66
CA LYS A 139 -29.87 -4.75 -21.09
C LYS A 139 -28.64 -3.86 -20.97
N PHE A 140 -27.48 -4.42 -20.62
CA PHE A 140 -26.22 -3.67 -20.60
C PHE A 140 -25.92 -3.07 -21.98
N LYS A 141 -25.94 -3.90 -23.03
CA LYS A 141 -25.75 -3.48 -24.41
C LYS A 141 -26.77 -2.42 -24.84
N GLN A 142 -28.05 -2.61 -24.53
CA GLN A 142 -29.11 -1.66 -24.86
C GLN A 142 -28.90 -0.30 -24.17
N ALA A 143 -28.49 -0.30 -22.89
CA ALA A 143 -28.20 0.92 -22.16
C ALA A 143 -27.04 1.72 -22.79
N LEU A 144 -25.99 1.03 -23.29
CA LEU A 144 -24.89 1.66 -24.02
C LEU A 144 -25.35 2.27 -25.34
N VAL A 145 -26.12 1.52 -26.14
CA VAL A 145 -26.67 2.01 -27.41
C VAL A 145 -27.59 3.21 -27.18
N GLN A 146 -28.43 3.20 -26.16
CA GLN A 146 -29.28 4.34 -25.81
C GLN A 146 -28.47 5.55 -25.31
N ALA A 147 -27.36 5.33 -24.61
CA ALA A 147 -26.49 6.39 -24.11
C ALA A 147 -25.72 7.10 -25.23
N GLY A 148 -25.20 6.36 -26.20
CA GLY A 148 -24.44 6.91 -27.33
C GLY A 148 -25.21 7.07 -28.63
N LYS A 149 -26.53 6.87 -28.62
CA LYS A 149 -27.41 6.76 -29.79
C LYS A 149 -27.00 5.59 -30.70
N ASP A 150 -27.73 5.40 -31.81
CA ASP A 150 -27.53 4.29 -32.76
C ASP A 150 -26.11 4.23 -33.38
N SER A 151 -25.28 5.26 -33.22
CA SER A 151 -23.88 5.27 -33.64
C SER A 151 -23.00 4.26 -32.90
N ILE A 152 -23.26 4.00 -31.61
CA ILE A 152 -22.48 3.00 -30.84
C ILE A 152 -22.81 1.58 -31.31
N ALA A 153 -24.06 1.30 -31.68
CA ALA A 153 -24.45 -0.05 -32.08
C ALA A 153 -23.62 -0.60 -33.25
N LYS A 154 -23.19 0.27 -34.17
CA LYS A 154 -22.40 -0.09 -35.35
C LYS A 154 -20.92 -0.32 -35.07
N THR A 155 -20.43 0.08 -33.90
CA THR A 155 -19.01 -0.04 -33.51
C THR A 155 -18.77 -1.16 -32.50
N ILE A 156 -19.81 -1.91 -32.14
CA ILE A 156 -19.68 -3.09 -31.28
C ILE A 156 -19.18 -4.25 -32.12
N GLU A 157 -18.04 -4.82 -31.74
CA GLU A 157 -17.49 -6.03 -32.31
C GLU A 157 -17.93 -7.24 -31.48
N SER A 158 -18.72 -8.14 -32.07
CA SER A 158 -19.08 -9.41 -31.45
C SER A 158 -18.02 -10.48 -31.74
N LYS A 159 -17.42 -11.03 -30.69
CA LYS A 159 -16.53 -12.21 -30.73
C LYS A 159 -17.27 -13.42 -30.12
N GLU A 160 -16.66 -14.60 -30.21
CA GLU A 160 -17.26 -15.84 -29.69
C GLU A 160 -17.55 -15.79 -28.18
N LYS A 161 -16.66 -15.17 -27.39
CA LYS A 161 -16.72 -15.17 -25.92
C LYS A 161 -17.21 -13.85 -25.30
N TYR A 162 -17.17 -12.75 -26.05
CA TYR A 162 -17.51 -11.41 -25.56
C TYR A 162 -17.89 -10.48 -26.72
N ASP A 163 -18.63 -9.42 -26.40
CA ASP A 163 -18.76 -8.23 -27.23
C ASP A 163 -17.72 -7.18 -26.80
N ALA A 164 -17.22 -6.36 -27.73
CA ALA A 164 -16.25 -5.30 -27.45
C ALA A 164 -16.62 -3.97 -28.12
N LEU A 165 -16.28 -2.88 -27.45
CA LEU A 165 -16.40 -1.50 -27.89
C LEU A 165 -15.09 -0.78 -27.57
N TYR A 166 -14.35 -0.40 -28.63
CA TYR A 166 -13.10 0.36 -28.50
C TYR A 166 -13.41 1.84 -28.25
N LEU A 167 -13.13 2.32 -27.04
CA LEU A 167 -13.41 3.70 -26.63
C LEU A 167 -12.32 4.66 -27.14
N ASN A 168 -11.08 4.17 -27.19
CA ASN A 168 -9.93 4.82 -27.82
C ASN A 168 -8.86 3.75 -28.14
N GLU A 169 -7.69 4.18 -28.62
CA GLU A 169 -6.59 3.29 -29.02
C GLU A 169 -6.13 2.31 -27.92
N ASN A 170 -6.24 2.70 -26.65
CA ASN A 170 -5.72 1.94 -25.51
C ASN A 170 -6.81 1.43 -24.56
N THR A 171 -8.07 1.81 -24.76
CA THR A 171 -9.17 1.54 -23.81
C THR A 171 -10.32 0.83 -24.51
N VAL A 172 -10.69 -0.33 -23.97
CA VAL A 172 -11.76 -1.19 -24.52
C VAL A 172 -12.76 -1.52 -23.43
N LEU A 173 -14.03 -1.24 -23.71
CA LEU A 173 -15.16 -1.79 -22.96
C LEU A 173 -15.54 -3.13 -23.59
N SER A 174 -15.44 -4.22 -22.84
CA SER A 174 -15.85 -5.55 -23.30
C SER A 174 -16.81 -6.19 -22.29
N TRP A 175 -17.66 -7.12 -22.74
CA TRP A 175 -18.55 -7.83 -21.82
C TRP A 175 -18.95 -9.20 -22.35
N ASN A 176 -19.21 -10.12 -21.42
CA ASN A 176 -19.86 -11.40 -21.69
C ASN A 176 -21.21 -11.47 -20.94
N LYS A 177 -21.78 -12.66 -20.81
CA LYS A 177 -23.04 -12.87 -20.08
C LYS A 177 -22.95 -12.59 -18.57
N GLU A 178 -21.76 -12.68 -17.99
CA GLU A 178 -21.54 -12.65 -16.53
C GLU A 178 -21.02 -11.32 -16.02
N ARG A 179 -20.16 -10.63 -16.79
CA ARG A 179 -19.40 -9.45 -16.39
C ARG A 179 -19.09 -8.53 -17.57
N ALA A 180 -18.98 -7.23 -17.29
CA ALA A 180 -18.37 -6.25 -18.17
C ALA A 180 -17.01 -5.80 -17.62
N PHE A 181 -16.12 -5.38 -18.52
CA PHE A 181 -14.76 -4.96 -18.24
C PHE A 181 -14.43 -3.65 -18.98
N ILE A 182 -13.94 -2.66 -18.26
CA ILE A 182 -13.22 -1.53 -18.84
C ILE A 182 -11.74 -1.84 -18.70
N SER A 183 -11.09 -2.09 -19.83
CA SER A 183 -9.68 -2.45 -19.90
C SER A 183 -8.87 -1.35 -20.54
N TYR A 184 -7.71 -1.06 -19.96
CA TYR A 184 -6.69 -0.19 -20.51
C TYR A 184 -5.42 -1.02 -20.73
N TYR A 185 -4.84 -0.92 -21.91
CA TYR A 185 -3.57 -1.54 -22.23
C TYR A 185 -2.66 -0.51 -22.90
N ARG A 186 -1.42 -0.42 -22.42
CA ARG A 186 -0.36 0.35 -23.06
C ARG A 186 0.93 -0.44 -23.06
N ASN A 187 1.69 -0.31 -24.13
CA ASN A 187 3.04 -0.85 -24.22
C ASN A 187 4.05 0.27 -24.47
N ASP A 188 4.81 0.61 -23.44
CA ASP A 188 5.87 1.62 -23.50
C ASP A 188 7.14 0.94 -24.05
N ARG A 189 7.20 0.80 -25.37
CA ARG A 189 8.38 0.27 -26.07
C ARG A 189 9.45 1.35 -26.19
N PRO A 190 10.73 1.04 -25.88
CA PRO A 190 11.82 1.97 -26.16
C PRO A 190 11.89 2.22 -27.67
N VAL A 191 12.24 3.45 -28.05
CA VAL A 191 12.53 3.80 -29.45
C VAL A 191 13.67 2.90 -29.92
N GLN A 192 13.43 2.10 -30.96
CA GLN A 192 14.42 1.13 -31.41
C GLN A 192 15.34 1.79 -32.44
N PHE A 193 16.64 1.71 -32.21
CA PHE A 193 17.64 2.14 -33.19
C PHE A 193 17.93 0.99 -34.14
N ASP A 194 17.48 1.14 -35.38
CA ASP A 194 17.86 0.26 -36.47
C ASP A 194 19.30 0.57 -36.87
N SER A 195 20.24 -0.28 -36.45
CA SER A 195 21.66 -0.13 -36.74
C SER A 195 22.02 -0.38 -38.21
N VAL A 196 21.14 -1.05 -38.97
CA VAL A 196 21.35 -1.32 -40.41
C VAL A 196 20.97 -0.10 -41.22
N ASN A 197 19.85 0.54 -40.88
CA ASN A 197 19.36 1.72 -41.58
C ASN A 197 19.71 3.05 -40.89
N MET A 198 20.43 3.00 -39.76
CA MET A 198 20.84 4.13 -38.91
C MET A 198 19.67 5.06 -38.55
N LYS A 199 18.50 4.47 -38.22
CA LYS A 199 17.25 5.22 -37.98
C LYS A 199 16.58 4.77 -36.69
N PHE A 200 15.98 5.72 -36.01
CA PHE A 200 15.03 5.45 -34.95
C PHE A 200 13.70 5.00 -35.55
N THR A 201 13.20 3.85 -35.11
CA THR A 201 11.91 3.30 -35.52
C THR A 201 10.91 3.49 -34.40
N LEU A 202 9.75 4.04 -34.74
CA LEU A 202 8.61 4.15 -33.84
C LEU A 202 7.85 2.82 -33.80
N PRO A 203 7.16 2.50 -32.68
CA PRO A 203 6.29 1.33 -32.62
C PRO A 203 5.23 1.34 -33.73
N ASP A 204 5.00 0.19 -34.36
CA ASP A 204 4.00 0.02 -35.42
C ASP A 204 2.57 0.13 -34.83
N PRO A 205 1.77 1.15 -35.23
CA PRO A 205 0.42 1.35 -34.69
C PRO A 205 -0.49 0.13 -34.86
N LYS A 206 -0.31 -0.66 -35.93
CA LYS A 206 -1.11 -1.86 -36.17
C LYS A 206 -0.80 -2.94 -35.13
N LYS A 207 0.48 -3.13 -34.81
CA LYS A 207 0.91 -4.09 -33.77
C LYS A 207 0.45 -3.67 -32.39
N GLU A 208 0.38 -2.36 -32.11
CA GLU A 208 -0.17 -1.86 -30.85
C GLU A 208 -1.68 -2.16 -30.75
N ALA A 209 -2.45 -1.91 -31.81
CA ALA A 209 -3.88 -2.27 -31.86
C ALA A 209 -4.11 -3.80 -31.69
N GLU A 210 -3.29 -4.63 -32.34
CA GLU A 210 -3.32 -6.08 -32.17
C GLU A 210 -2.99 -6.50 -30.73
N ALA A 211 -2.04 -5.83 -30.06
CA ALA A 211 -1.71 -6.08 -28.67
C ALA A 211 -2.84 -5.70 -27.71
N VAL A 212 -3.52 -4.58 -27.97
CA VAL A 212 -4.72 -4.16 -27.21
C VAL A 212 -5.82 -5.20 -27.36
N ALA A 213 -6.13 -5.64 -28.59
CA ALA A 213 -7.12 -6.69 -28.82
C ALA A 213 -6.76 -8.01 -28.12
N ALA A 214 -5.49 -8.43 -28.19
CA ALA A 214 -5.00 -9.63 -27.51
C ALA A 214 -5.11 -9.52 -25.97
N SER A 215 -4.91 -8.32 -25.41
CA SER A 215 -5.04 -8.08 -23.96
C SER A 215 -6.48 -8.25 -23.47
N VAL A 216 -7.47 -7.91 -24.30
CA VAL A 216 -8.90 -8.10 -24.02
C VAL A 216 -9.26 -9.58 -24.14
N GLU A 217 -8.83 -10.24 -25.22
CA GLU A 217 -9.03 -11.68 -25.42
C GLU A 217 -8.49 -12.51 -24.24
N ALA A 218 -7.33 -12.12 -23.70
CA ALA A 218 -6.69 -12.79 -22.58
C ALA A 218 -7.55 -12.79 -21.30
N ILE A 219 -8.43 -11.79 -21.09
CA ILE A 219 -9.35 -11.75 -19.95
C ILE A 219 -10.34 -12.92 -20.00
N TYR A 220 -10.82 -13.27 -21.20
CA TYR A 220 -11.86 -14.28 -21.40
C TYR A 220 -11.32 -15.68 -21.76
N SER A 221 -10.01 -15.80 -21.95
CA SER A 221 -9.34 -17.04 -22.37
C SER A 221 -8.31 -17.54 -21.37
N LEU A 222 -8.23 -16.92 -20.18
CA LEU A 222 -7.24 -17.27 -19.18
C LEU A 222 -7.45 -18.69 -18.63
N ASP A 223 -6.44 -19.54 -18.81
CA ASP A 223 -6.44 -20.87 -18.22
C ASP A 223 -6.32 -20.79 -16.69
N LYS A 224 -6.89 -21.80 -16.01
CA LYS A 224 -6.84 -21.91 -14.54
C LYS A 224 -5.41 -21.75 -13.98
N SER A 225 -4.42 -22.38 -14.61
CA SER A 225 -2.99 -22.33 -14.21
C SER A 225 -2.28 -21.00 -14.50
N ALA A 226 -2.88 -20.14 -15.33
CA ALA A 226 -2.42 -18.79 -15.64
C ALA A 226 -3.17 -17.72 -14.82
N SER A 227 -4.18 -18.12 -14.05
CA SER A 227 -5.04 -17.24 -13.27
C SER A 227 -4.76 -17.27 -11.77
N MET A 228 -5.27 -16.28 -11.05
CA MET A 228 -5.22 -16.21 -9.58
C MET A 228 -5.96 -17.36 -8.89
N GLN A 229 -6.70 -18.19 -9.64
CA GLN A 229 -7.35 -19.37 -9.06
C GLN A 229 -6.36 -20.30 -8.36
N GLU A 230 -5.12 -20.41 -8.82
CA GLU A 230 -4.12 -21.29 -8.18
C GLU A 230 -3.29 -20.61 -7.08
N LEU A 231 -3.52 -19.32 -6.80
CA LEU A 231 -2.78 -18.62 -5.74
C LEU A 231 -3.54 -18.71 -4.41
N ASP A 232 -3.06 -19.56 -3.49
CA ASP A 232 -3.69 -19.76 -2.19
C ASP A 232 -3.81 -18.46 -1.39
N ALA A 233 -2.75 -17.63 -1.36
CA ALA A 233 -2.79 -16.34 -0.65
C ALA A 233 -3.94 -15.44 -1.14
N PHE A 234 -4.22 -15.42 -2.45
CA PHE A 234 -5.31 -14.66 -3.03
C PHE A 234 -6.68 -15.23 -2.66
N ASN A 235 -6.85 -16.54 -2.71
CA ASN A 235 -8.13 -17.17 -2.37
C ASN A 235 -8.40 -17.13 -0.86
N ASP A 236 -7.36 -17.20 -0.04
CA ASP A 236 -7.45 -17.15 1.41
C ASP A 236 -7.98 -15.81 1.93
N MET A 237 -7.61 -14.69 1.29
CA MET A 237 -8.10 -13.38 1.73
C MET A 237 -9.62 -13.26 1.65
N MET A 238 -10.24 -13.95 0.68
CA MET A 238 -11.69 -13.95 0.45
C MET A 238 -12.48 -14.79 1.45
N LYS A 239 -11.80 -15.57 2.31
CA LYS A 239 -12.44 -16.33 3.40
C LYS A 239 -12.89 -15.42 4.54
N ASP A 240 -12.24 -14.27 4.70
CA ASP A 240 -12.63 -13.25 5.68
C ASP A 240 -13.61 -12.28 5.02
N PRO A 241 -14.88 -12.21 5.46
CA PRO A 241 -15.82 -11.22 4.92
C PRO A 241 -15.29 -9.80 5.13
N ALA A 242 -15.36 -8.95 4.11
CA ALA A 242 -14.89 -7.56 4.17
C ALA A 242 -15.71 -6.68 3.21
N ASP A 243 -15.51 -5.36 3.29
CA ASP A 243 -16.06 -4.42 2.31
C ASP A 243 -15.17 -4.29 1.08
N ALA A 244 -13.87 -4.48 1.26
CA ALA A 244 -12.92 -4.60 0.18
C ALA A 244 -11.75 -5.51 0.56
N TRP A 245 -11.12 -6.09 -0.47
CA TRP A 245 -9.90 -6.87 -0.37
C TRP A 245 -8.85 -6.29 -1.32
N LEU A 246 -7.62 -6.19 -0.86
CA LEU A 246 -6.50 -5.73 -1.67
C LEU A 246 -5.40 -6.78 -1.65
N PHE A 247 -5.11 -7.35 -2.81
CA PHE A 247 -3.92 -8.14 -3.07
C PHE A 247 -2.86 -7.27 -3.73
N SER A 248 -1.60 -7.46 -3.36
CA SER A 248 -0.47 -6.91 -4.08
C SER A 248 0.73 -7.86 -4.06
N SER A 249 1.55 -7.74 -5.10
CA SER A 249 2.76 -8.52 -5.30
C SER A 249 3.95 -7.61 -5.62
N SER A 250 5.12 -7.95 -5.10
CA SER A 250 6.38 -7.30 -5.47
C SER A 250 6.89 -7.69 -6.86
N ASN A 251 6.23 -8.63 -7.56
CA ASN A 251 6.65 -9.08 -8.89
C ASN A 251 6.63 -7.95 -9.95
N GLY A 252 5.72 -6.97 -9.83
CA GLY A 252 5.72 -5.79 -10.71
C GLY A 252 6.94 -4.87 -10.48
N ALA A 253 7.33 -4.69 -9.22
CA ALA A 253 8.53 -3.94 -8.86
C ALA A 253 9.80 -4.67 -9.31
N LEU A 254 9.84 -6.00 -9.16
CA LEU A 254 10.91 -6.84 -9.69
C LEU A 254 11.01 -6.67 -11.21
N ALA A 255 9.90 -6.80 -11.95
CA ALA A 255 9.92 -6.63 -13.40
C ALA A 255 10.48 -5.24 -13.81
N SER A 256 10.05 -4.19 -13.10
CA SER A 256 10.51 -2.82 -13.35
C SER A 256 12.01 -2.66 -13.08
N LEU A 257 12.52 -3.21 -11.97
CA LEU A 257 13.94 -3.16 -11.62
C LEU A 257 14.80 -4.02 -12.55
N SER A 258 14.31 -5.20 -12.96
CA SER A 258 15.00 -6.07 -13.92
C SER A 258 15.09 -5.46 -15.32
N ALA A 259 14.21 -4.51 -15.66
CA ALA A 259 14.28 -3.74 -16.89
C ALA A 259 15.12 -2.45 -16.75
N SER A 260 15.57 -2.11 -15.55
CA SER A 260 16.42 -0.95 -15.28
C SER A 260 17.88 -1.25 -15.65
N PRO A 261 18.66 -0.25 -16.10
CA PRO A 261 20.11 -0.37 -16.21
C PRO A 261 20.81 -0.73 -14.88
N LEU A 262 20.15 -0.45 -13.74
CA LEU A 262 20.61 -0.84 -12.42
C LEU A 262 20.25 -2.31 -12.16
N ASN A 263 20.97 -3.22 -12.81
CA ASN A 263 20.83 -4.65 -12.55
C ASN A 263 21.52 -5.01 -11.23
N LEU A 264 20.73 -5.14 -10.16
CA LEU A 264 21.23 -5.58 -8.86
C LEU A 264 21.27 -7.12 -8.83
N PRO A 265 22.43 -7.75 -8.57
CA PRO A 265 22.51 -9.19 -8.40
C PRO A 265 21.56 -9.61 -7.27
N GLY A 266 20.94 -10.79 -7.38
CA GLY A 266 20.11 -11.36 -6.31
C GLY A 266 18.82 -10.61 -5.97
N ILE A 267 18.46 -9.51 -6.67
CA ILE A 267 17.20 -8.78 -6.43
C ILE A 267 15.96 -9.66 -6.55
N GLU A 268 16.03 -10.68 -7.41
CA GLU A 268 14.98 -11.68 -7.56
C GLU A 268 14.74 -12.46 -6.25
N ASN A 269 15.80 -12.81 -5.49
CA ASN A 269 15.68 -13.53 -4.22
C ASN A 269 14.89 -12.73 -3.18
N LEU A 270 15.00 -11.40 -3.24
CA LEU A 270 14.34 -10.50 -2.30
C LEU A 270 12.92 -10.14 -2.71
N LEU A 271 12.65 -9.95 -4.01
CA LEU A 271 11.37 -9.41 -4.49
C LEU A 271 10.44 -10.43 -5.12
N LYS A 272 10.93 -11.60 -5.54
CA LYS A 272 10.04 -12.57 -6.19
C LYS A 272 9.06 -13.20 -5.22
N ASP A 273 7.80 -13.27 -5.63
CA ASP A 273 6.73 -14.00 -4.98
C ASP A 273 6.51 -13.63 -3.51
N ASN A 274 6.77 -12.36 -3.15
CA ASN A 274 6.22 -11.80 -1.93
C ASN A 274 4.85 -11.19 -2.23
N TYR A 275 3.89 -11.55 -1.40
CA TYR A 275 2.52 -11.06 -1.53
C TYR A 275 2.08 -10.37 -0.25
N SER A 276 1.13 -9.45 -0.39
CA SER A 276 0.37 -8.93 0.73
C SER A 276 -1.11 -8.94 0.39
N THR A 277 -1.92 -9.35 1.36
CA THR A 277 -3.38 -9.30 1.25
C THR A 277 -3.91 -8.40 2.34
N ASN A 278 -4.95 -7.63 2.05
CA ASN A 278 -5.58 -6.76 3.02
C ASN A 278 -7.08 -6.97 2.97
N THR A 279 -7.72 -7.08 4.14
CA THR A 279 -9.17 -6.92 4.27
C THR A 279 -9.45 -5.52 4.78
N ILE A 280 -10.49 -4.86 4.26
CA ILE A 280 -10.84 -3.49 4.59
C ILE A 280 -12.31 -3.44 4.99
N HIS A 281 -12.58 -2.79 6.12
CA HIS A 281 -13.91 -2.57 6.65
C HIS A 281 -14.16 -1.08 6.89
N PHE A 282 -15.25 -0.57 6.33
CA PHE A 282 -15.81 0.74 6.61
C PHE A 282 -16.80 0.60 7.77
N THR A 283 -16.44 1.16 8.91
CA THR A 283 -17.28 1.27 10.11
C THR A 283 -17.63 2.74 10.36
N GLU A 284 -18.53 3.01 11.29
CA GLU A 284 -18.99 4.39 11.56
C GLU A 284 -17.82 5.26 12.04
N GLY A 285 -17.32 6.13 11.15
CA GLY A 285 -16.21 7.05 11.44
C GLY A 285 -14.80 6.42 11.43
N LYS A 286 -14.65 5.15 11.05
CA LYS A 286 -13.35 4.45 11.06
C LYS A 286 -13.21 3.46 9.90
N ILE A 287 -12.01 3.40 9.32
CA ILE A 287 -11.59 2.33 8.42
C ILE A 287 -10.74 1.34 9.22
N GLU A 288 -11.12 0.08 9.21
CA GLU A 288 -10.35 -1.02 9.82
C GLU A 288 -9.73 -1.85 8.70
N GLY A 289 -8.44 -2.15 8.83
CA GLY A 289 -7.73 -2.97 7.86
C GLY A 289 -6.91 -4.05 8.54
N ILE A 290 -6.93 -5.27 8.01
CA ILE A 290 -6.00 -6.34 8.40
C ILE A 290 -5.11 -6.64 7.20
N SER A 291 -3.82 -6.39 7.35
CA SER A 291 -2.81 -6.78 6.35
C SER A 291 -2.15 -8.10 6.75
N ARG A 292 -2.00 -9.01 5.80
CA ARG A 292 -1.21 -10.24 5.93
C ARG A 292 -0.13 -10.26 4.88
N LEU A 293 1.10 -10.45 5.33
CA LEU A 293 2.28 -10.58 4.48
C LEU A 293 2.58 -12.06 4.26
N TYR A 294 2.80 -12.44 3.01
CA TYR A 294 3.22 -13.76 2.56
C TYR A 294 4.61 -13.59 1.95
N PRO A 295 5.66 -13.48 2.77
CA PRO A 295 7.03 -13.39 2.27
C PRO A 295 7.43 -14.70 1.59
N SER A 296 8.30 -14.60 0.59
CA SER A 296 8.98 -15.73 -0.03
C SER A 296 9.74 -16.56 1.03
N PRO A 297 10.08 -17.83 0.75
CA PRO A 297 10.85 -18.65 1.70
C PRO A 297 12.15 -17.98 2.16
N GLN A 298 12.87 -17.34 1.25
CA GLN A 298 14.09 -16.58 1.50
C GLN A 298 13.82 -15.39 2.43
N MET A 299 12.88 -14.53 2.06
CA MET A 299 12.53 -13.35 2.86
C MET A 299 12.00 -13.72 4.25
N LYS A 300 11.23 -14.81 4.34
CA LYS A 300 10.74 -15.38 5.61
C LYS A 300 11.90 -15.86 6.49
N SER A 301 12.96 -16.42 5.91
CA SER A 301 14.17 -16.82 6.63
C SER A 301 14.89 -15.60 7.21
N ILE A 302 15.10 -14.57 6.39
CA ILE A 302 15.73 -13.31 6.80
C ILE A 302 14.94 -12.66 7.95
N PHE A 303 13.63 -12.45 7.78
CA PHE A 303 12.81 -11.83 8.84
C PHE A 303 12.78 -12.63 10.14
N LYS A 304 12.83 -13.96 10.07
CA LYS A 304 12.90 -14.79 11.29
C LYS A 304 14.25 -14.69 11.99
N LYS A 305 15.34 -14.68 11.22
CA LYS A 305 16.71 -14.61 11.77
C LYS A 305 17.00 -13.25 12.40
N TYR A 306 16.48 -12.19 11.80
CA TYR A 306 16.74 -10.79 12.19
C TYR A 306 15.51 -10.11 12.77
N ALA A 307 14.58 -10.87 13.36
CA ALA A 307 13.38 -10.33 13.97
C ALA A 307 13.76 -9.25 15.00
N GLY A 308 13.21 -8.05 14.79
CA GLY A 308 13.47 -6.91 15.65
C GLY A 308 12.83 -7.06 17.03
N PRO A 309 13.35 -6.35 18.05
CA PRO A 309 12.67 -6.21 19.33
C PRO A 309 11.28 -5.55 19.18
N VAL A 310 10.63 -5.33 20.32
CA VAL A 310 9.42 -4.51 20.39
C VAL A 310 9.81 -3.03 20.42
N VAL A 311 9.01 -2.19 19.79
CA VAL A 311 9.16 -0.73 19.79
C VAL A 311 9.32 -0.19 21.22
N ASN A 312 10.32 0.66 21.42
CA ASN A 312 10.51 1.40 22.65
C ASN A 312 9.55 2.61 22.71
N THR A 313 8.39 2.44 23.35
CA THR A 313 7.41 3.53 23.50
C THR A 313 7.86 4.65 24.45
N ASP A 314 8.90 4.46 25.25
CA ASP A 314 9.36 5.48 26.20
C ASP A 314 10.00 6.68 25.47
N MET A 315 10.60 6.43 24.31
CA MET A 315 11.12 7.51 23.44
C MET A 315 9.99 8.42 22.95
N ILE A 316 8.79 7.89 22.69
CA ILE A 316 7.62 8.71 22.31
C ILE A 316 7.14 9.52 23.52
N LYS A 317 7.14 8.93 24.72
CA LYS A 317 6.71 9.61 25.96
C LYS A 317 7.61 10.78 26.36
N GLN A 318 8.86 10.78 25.91
CA GLN A 318 9.84 11.85 26.12
C GLN A 318 9.65 13.05 25.17
N PHE A 319 8.78 12.94 24.16
CA PHE A 319 8.55 14.03 23.21
C PHE A 319 8.04 15.30 23.94
N PRO A 320 8.67 16.47 23.72
CA PRO A 320 8.37 17.66 24.50
C PRO A 320 7.19 18.46 23.91
N GLY A 321 5.96 17.95 24.03
CA GLY A 321 4.76 18.64 23.55
C GLY A 321 3.58 17.73 23.24
N LYS A 322 2.58 18.26 22.50
CA LYS A 322 1.52 17.46 21.90
C LYS A 322 2.08 16.65 20.74
N VAL A 323 1.96 15.33 20.79
CA VAL A 323 2.33 14.46 19.68
C VAL A 323 1.19 14.44 18.66
N GLN A 324 1.48 14.84 17.43
CA GLN A 324 0.54 14.75 16.30
C GLN A 324 0.94 13.66 15.31
N GLY A 325 2.14 13.11 15.43
CA GLY A 325 2.47 11.87 14.78
C GLY A 325 3.80 11.31 15.26
N PHE A 326 3.94 10.00 15.07
CA PHE A 326 5.21 9.33 15.31
C PHE A 326 5.35 8.12 14.39
N THR A 327 6.60 7.78 14.10
CA THR A 327 7.02 6.48 13.60
C THR A 327 8.06 5.95 14.56
N ALA A 328 7.87 4.75 15.08
CA ALA A 328 8.86 4.08 15.89
C ALA A 328 9.09 2.67 15.34
N ALA A 329 10.35 2.30 15.17
CA ALA A 329 10.77 1.01 14.65
C ALA A 329 11.84 0.43 15.56
N SER A 330 11.82 -0.88 15.73
CA SER A 330 12.86 -1.65 16.39
C SER A 330 13.21 -2.83 15.48
N PHE A 331 14.45 -2.87 15.02
CA PHE A 331 14.96 -3.91 14.12
C PHE A 331 16.35 -4.35 14.56
N ASN A 332 16.78 -5.55 14.17
CA ASN A 332 18.19 -5.93 14.30
C ASN A 332 18.97 -5.27 13.15
N PRO A 333 19.95 -4.37 13.41
CA PRO A 333 20.72 -3.71 12.36
C PRO A 333 21.47 -4.66 11.41
N GLU A 334 21.79 -5.87 11.85
CA GLU A 334 22.40 -6.90 11.00
C GLU A 334 21.49 -7.35 9.83
N LEU A 335 20.18 -7.03 9.90
CA LEU A 335 19.26 -7.17 8.77
C LEU A 335 19.78 -6.44 7.52
N ILE A 336 20.44 -5.29 7.68
CA ILE A 336 21.03 -4.55 6.57
C ILE A 336 22.12 -5.38 5.89
N GLY A 337 22.97 -6.03 6.69
CA GLY A 337 24.01 -6.93 6.18
C GLY A 337 23.42 -8.12 5.43
N ALA A 338 22.35 -8.74 5.93
CA ALA A 338 21.68 -9.85 5.26
C ALA A 338 21.06 -9.45 3.91
N ILE A 339 20.54 -8.22 3.80
CA ILE A 339 20.04 -7.69 2.54
C ILE A 339 21.20 -7.42 1.57
N LEU A 340 22.31 -6.86 2.04
CA LEU A 340 23.50 -6.62 1.20
C LEU A 340 24.13 -7.92 0.69
N ASP A 341 24.15 -8.96 1.52
CA ASP A 341 24.61 -10.31 1.17
C ASP A 341 23.74 -10.91 0.06
N GLU A 342 22.41 -10.89 0.21
CA GLU A 342 21.52 -11.38 -0.86
C GLU A 342 21.64 -10.58 -2.15
N LEU A 343 21.91 -9.28 -2.06
CA LEU A 343 22.19 -8.45 -3.24
C LEU A 343 23.60 -8.65 -3.82
N GLN A 344 24.44 -9.45 -3.16
CA GLN A 344 25.87 -9.64 -3.48
C GLN A 344 26.65 -8.32 -3.52
N LEU A 345 26.28 -7.38 -2.65
CA LEU A 345 26.88 -6.05 -2.55
C LEU A 345 27.81 -5.90 -1.34
N GLU A 346 28.00 -6.94 -0.53
CA GLU A 346 28.80 -6.85 0.69
C GLU A 346 30.26 -6.48 0.41
N GLU A 347 30.89 -7.09 -0.61
CA GLU A 347 32.26 -6.76 -1.01
C GLU A 347 32.38 -5.32 -1.52
N LEU A 348 31.40 -4.85 -2.30
CA LEU A 348 31.37 -3.48 -2.82
C LEU A 348 31.24 -2.47 -1.68
N ALA A 349 30.31 -2.71 -0.75
CA ALA A 349 30.09 -1.86 0.42
C ALA A 349 31.31 -1.87 1.35
N GLY A 350 31.88 -3.06 1.59
CA GLY A 350 33.10 -3.24 2.37
C GLY A 350 34.28 -2.50 1.76
N GLY A 351 34.46 -2.58 0.44
CA GLY A 351 35.48 -1.85 -0.31
C GLY A 351 35.39 -0.34 -0.12
N PHE A 352 34.18 0.24 -0.27
CA PHE A 352 33.94 1.68 -0.07
C PHE A 352 34.26 2.16 1.34
N ILE A 353 33.96 1.33 2.34
CA ILE A 353 34.09 1.70 3.75
C ILE A 353 35.50 1.46 4.28
N ARG A 354 36.28 0.54 3.69
CA ARG A 354 37.62 0.16 4.17
C ARG A 354 38.60 1.33 4.26
N GLU A 355 38.52 2.27 3.33
CA GLU A 355 39.35 3.50 3.33
C GLU A 355 38.97 4.49 4.45
N SER A 356 37.85 4.26 5.13
CA SER A 356 37.27 5.15 6.13
C SER A 356 37.66 4.80 7.57
N GLY A 357 38.42 3.72 7.79
CA GLY A 357 38.89 3.30 9.11
C GLY A 357 37.84 2.59 9.99
N PHE A 358 36.72 2.15 9.41
CA PHE A 358 35.71 1.32 10.08
C PHE A 358 35.29 0.16 9.19
N THR A 359 34.54 -0.80 9.74
CA THR A 359 34.04 -1.99 9.03
C THR A 359 32.53 -1.95 8.86
N LEU A 360 31.98 -2.82 7.99
CA LEU A 360 30.53 -3.02 7.92
C LEU A 360 29.94 -3.48 9.27
N GLN A 361 30.69 -4.30 10.02
CA GLN A 361 30.28 -4.71 11.36
C GLN A 361 30.20 -3.52 12.32
N ASP A 362 31.17 -2.59 12.25
CA ASP A 362 31.10 -1.35 13.03
C ASP A 362 29.84 -0.53 12.65
N PHE A 363 29.47 -0.51 11.36
CA PHE A 363 28.27 0.17 10.90
C PHE A 363 26.98 -0.45 11.46
N TYR A 364 26.83 -1.78 11.39
CA TYR A 364 25.64 -2.45 11.93
C TYR A 364 25.53 -2.28 13.44
N GLN A 365 26.67 -2.35 14.15
CA GLN A 365 26.68 -2.27 15.61
C GLN A 365 26.61 -0.84 16.16
N CYS A 366 26.78 0.21 15.34
CA CYS A 366 26.82 1.58 15.84
C CYS A 366 25.50 2.03 16.49
N ILE A 367 24.37 1.54 15.98
CA ILE A 367 23.03 1.80 16.53
C ILE A 367 22.45 0.53 17.16
N LYS A 368 21.56 0.71 18.13
CA LYS A 368 20.86 -0.41 18.76
C LYS A 368 19.76 -1.02 17.88
N GLY A 369 19.33 -0.28 16.85
CA GLY A 369 18.23 -0.65 15.97
C GLY A 369 16.85 -0.13 16.40
N ASP A 370 16.79 0.59 17.53
CA ASP A 370 15.63 1.40 17.91
C ASP A 370 15.70 2.76 17.17
N ILE A 371 14.67 3.13 16.42
CA ILE A 371 14.56 4.45 15.79
C ILE A 371 13.18 5.02 16.12
N THR A 372 13.14 6.24 16.64
CA THR A 372 11.89 6.98 16.86
C THR A 372 11.94 8.30 16.15
N VAL A 373 10.91 8.60 15.37
CA VAL A 373 10.62 9.91 14.81
C VAL A 373 9.29 10.35 15.41
N ALA A 374 9.25 11.51 16.04
CA ALA A 374 8.03 12.10 16.58
C ALA A 374 7.94 13.57 16.18
N PHE A 375 6.74 14.00 15.83
CA PHE A 375 6.46 15.39 15.50
C PHE A 375 5.14 15.85 16.12
N GLY A 376 5.04 17.15 16.30
CA GLY A 376 3.98 17.71 17.13
C GLY A 376 4.07 19.20 17.33
N ASP A 377 3.16 19.74 18.13
CA ASP A 377 2.99 21.19 18.35
C ASP A 377 2.95 21.99 17.03
N ILE A 378 2.33 21.43 15.99
CA ILE A 378 2.17 22.11 14.70
C ILE A 378 1.30 23.33 14.89
N ALA A 379 1.77 24.47 14.40
CA ALA A 379 1.07 25.74 14.40
C ALA A 379 1.57 26.65 13.26
N MET A 380 0.70 27.51 12.75
CA MET A 380 1.10 28.59 11.85
C MET A 380 1.78 29.71 12.66
N LYS A 381 3.02 30.05 12.29
CA LYS A 381 3.75 31.20 12.85
C LYS A 381 3.95 32.29 11.79
N PRO A 382 3.76 33.57 12.13
CA PRO A 382 4.06 34.66 11.20
C PRO A 382 5.55 34.70 10.85
N ILE A 383 5.88 34.93 9.57
CA ILE A 383 7.27 35.08 9.11
C ILE A 383 7.83 36.43 9.54
N SER A 384 6.99 37.46 9.62
CA SER A 384 7.41 38.82 9.98
C SER A 384 6.56 39.36 11.12
N SER A 385 7.18 40.19 11.95
CA SER A 385 6.49 41.02 12.95
C SER A 385 5.82 42.25 12.33
N ASP A 386 5.99 42.49 11.03
CA ASP A 386 5.41 43.61 10.30
C ASP A 386 3.95 43.31 9.96
N THR A 387 3.05 44.16 10.44
CA THR A 387 1.60 44.01 10.34
C THR A 387 1.06 44.19 8.92
N SER A 388 1.88 44.65 7.97
CA SER A 388 1.47 44.92 6.58
C SER A 388 1.35 43.65 5.71
N PHE A 389 2.11 42.60 6.01
CA PHE A 389 2.06 41.31 5.31
C PHE A 389 1.96 40.14 6.30
N LYS A 390 0.74 39.62 6.48
CA LYS A 390 0.45 38.43 7.31
C LYS A 390 0.80 37.14 6.55
N LEU A 391 2.07 36.97 6.20
CA LEU A 391 2.56 35.69 5.71
C LEU A 391 2.95 34.83 6.92
N SER A 392 2.36 33.63 7.02
CA SER A 392 2.64 32.67 8.09
C SER A 392 3.13 31.35 7.51
N TRP A 393 4.05 30.67 8.19
CA TRP A 393 4.54 29.35 7.82
C TRP A 393 4.17 28.30 8.88
N PRO A 394 3.92 27.04 8.46
CA PRO A 394 3.82 25.94 9.39
C PRO A 394 5.12 25.83 10.18
N SER A 395 5.00 25.73 11.49
CA SER A 395 6.08 25.44 12.41
C SER A 395 5.66 24.26 13.28
N GLY A 396 6.60 23.49 13.78
CA GLY A 396 6.33 22.39 14.68
C GLY A 396 7.62 21.89 15.31
N LYS A 397 7.47 21.00 16.28
CA LYS A 397 8.58 20.27 16.88
C LYS A 397 8.76 18.95 16.15
N LEU A 398 10.02 18.61 15.92
CA LEU A 398 10.45 17.33 15.36
C LEU A 398 11.55 16.77 16.24
N VAL A 399 11.50 15.47 16.51
CA VAL A 399 12.59 14.70 17.11
C VAL A 399 12.77 13.41 16.32
N LEU A 400 13.99 13.13 15.90
CA LEU A 400 14.46 11.82 15.46
C LEU A 400 15.55 11.38 16.43
N TYR A 401 15.41 10.20 17.02
CA TYR A 401 16.39 9.65 17.94
C TYR A 401 16.68 8.17 17.65
N ALA A 402 17.96 7.83 17.61
CA ALA A 402 18.47 6.47 17.51
C ALA A 402 19.55 6.25 18.59
N PRO A 403 19.36 5.35 19.57
CA PRO A 403 20.34 5.12 20.61
C PRO A 403 21.53 4.34 20.07
N VAL A 404 22.70 4.63 20.63
CA VAL A 404 23.94 3.93 20.28
C VAL A 404 23.88 2.48 20.75
N GLY A 405 24.29 1.55 19.88
CA GLY A 405 24.43 0.14 20.22
C GLY A 405 25.79 -0.14 20.84
N ASN A 406 26.86 -0.01 20.04
CA ASN A 406 28.25 -0.19 20.45
C ASN A 406 29.00 1.15 20.42
N LYS A 407 29.47 1.58 21.59
CA LYS A 407 30.18 2.86 21.76
C LYS A 407 31.50 2.95 20.97
N GLN A 408 32.23 1.85 20.84
CA GLN A 408 33.49 1.82 20.09
C GLN A 408 33.24 1.96 18.60
N SER A 409 32.31 1.18 18.05
CA SER A 409 31.91 1.27 16.65
C SER A 409 31.31 2.63 16.30
N PHE A 410 30.48 3.18 17.20
CA PHE A 410 29.98 4.56 17.09
C PHE A 410 31.12 5.58 17.04
N THR A 411 32.08 5.49 17.96
CA THR A 411 33.21 6.44 18.04
C THR A 411 34.04 6.39 16.76
N LYS A 412 34.35 5.20 16.22
CA LYS A 412 35.06 5.06 14.93
C LYS A 412 34.31 5.75 13.79
N LEU A 413 33.00 5.52 13.69
CA LEU A 413 32.18 6.09 12.62
C LEU A 413 32.10 7.62 12.73
N MET A 414 31.89 8.15 13.92
CA MET A 414 31.82 9.59 14.15
C MET A 414 33.18 10.27 13.97
N ASP A 415 34.27 9.65 14.39
CA ASP A 415 35.62 10.16 14.18
C ASP A 415 36.00 10.16 12.69
N SER A 416 35.56 9.14 11.93
CA SER A 416 35.70 9.12 10.46
C SER A 416 34.94 10.28 9.81
N ALA A 417 33.71 10.56 10.25
CA ALA A 417 32.93 11.69 9.76
C ALA A 417 33.56 13.05 10.12
N VAL A 418 34.21 13.16 11.28
CA VAL A 418 35.01 14.34 11.66
C VAL A 418 36.24 14.48 10.76
N GLY A 419 36.98 13.40 10.52
CA GLY A 419 38.13 13.40 9.62
C GLY A 419 37.78 13.84 8.19
N ARG A 420 36.56 13.51 7.74
CA ARG A 420 35.99 13.92 6.45
C ARG A 420 35.34 15.30 6.46
N LYS A 421 35.42 16.01 7.59
CA LYS A 421 34.82 17.35 7.80
C LYS A 421 33.30 17.38 7.64
N TRP A 422 32.59 16.27 7.78
CA TRP A 422 31.12 16.25 7.81
C TRP A 422 30.60 16.69 9.18
N LEU A 423 31.31 16.30 10.23
CA LEU A 423 31.04 16.65 11.62
C LEU A 423 32.25 17.38 12.23
N GLN A 424 32.02 17.98 13.39
CA GLN A 424 33.05 18.52 14.27
C GLN A 424 32.78 18.08 15.71
N LYS A 425 33.83 17.96 16.52
CA LYS A 425 33.70 17.69 17.96
C LYS A 425 33.47 18.99 18.73
N ARG A 426 32.46 19.01 19.60
CA ARG A 426 32.21 20.10 20.56
C ARG A 426 32.05 19.47 21.95
N GLY A 427 33.14 19.42 22.72
CA GLY A 427 33.19 18.65 23.96
C GLY A 427 33.01 17.15 23.69
N ASN A 428 32.06 16.51 24.37
CA ASN A 428 31.72 15.09 24.18
C ASN A 428 30.73 14.83 23.03
N ASP A 429 30.29 15.89 22.35
CA ASP A 429 29.28 15.79 21.30
C ASP A 429 29.91 15.92 19.92
N TYR A 430 29.34 15.18 18.97
CA TYR A 430 29.54 15.34 17.54
C TYR A 430 28.39 16.18 16.99
N VAL A 431 28.72 17.29 16.34
CA VAL A 431 27.76 18.24 15.78
C VAL A 431 28.09 18.51 14.31
N PRO A 432 27.14 18.98 13.49
CA PRO A 432 27.42 19.36 12.11
C PRO A 432 28.51 20.44 12.03
N ASN A 433 29.24 20.46 10.93
CA ASN A 433 30.13 21.59 10.62
C ASN A 433 29.31 22.85 10.27
N GLU A 434 29.96 24.01 10.14
CA GLU A 434 29.28 25.29 9.86
C GLU A 434 28.43 25.28 8.58
N LEU A 435 28.83 24.52 7.54
CA LEU A 435 28.07 24.41 6.30
C LEU A 435 26.77 23.62 6.52
N MET A 436 26.85 22.53 7.28
CA MET A 436 25.71 21.66 7.59
C MET A 436 24.79 22.28 8.65
N GLU A 437 25.30 23.12 9.55
CA GLU A 437 24.49 23.89 10.51
C GLU A 437 23.50 24.83 9.79
N LYS A 438 23.83 25.32 8.58
CA LYS A 438 22.95 26.18 7.77
C LYS A 438 21.71 25.47 7.21
N ILE A 439 21.63 24.13 7.29
CA ILE A 439 20.47 23.34 6.84
C ILE A 439 19.29 23.47 7.82
N GLY A 440 19.47 24.12 8.98
CA GLY A 440 18.38 24.52 9.87
C GLY A 440 17.82 23.39 10.75
N LEU A 441 18.53 22.27 10.86
CA LEU A 441 18.21 21.16 11.77
C LEU A 441 19.24 21.10 12.89
N TYR A 442 18.78 20.93 14.13
CA TYR A 442 19.67 20.69 15.25
C TYR A 442 20.07 19.22 15.28
N ILE A 443 21.35 18.92 15.06
CA ILE A 443 21.87 17.55 15.12
C ILE A 443 22.92 17.49 16.23
N LYS A 444 22.82 16.46 17.06
CA LYS A 444 23.78 16.15 18.11
C LYS A 444 23.89 14.64 18.24
N ALA A 445 25.10 14.11 18.14
CA ALA A 445 25.37 12.71 18.39
C ALA A 445 26.40 12.56 19.50
N ASN A 446 26.20 11.60 20.40
CA ASN A 446 27.15 11.23 21.44
C ASN A 446 27.01 9.74 21.78
N GLN A 447 27.69 9.27 22.82
CA GLN A 447 27.64 7.86 23.21
C GLN A 447 26.27 7.38 23.73
N ASP A 448 25.29 8.27 23.93
CA ASP A 448 23.92 7.92 24.29
C ASP A 448 23.08 7.65 23.04
N GLY A 449 23.26 8.46 21.99
CA GLY A 449 22.48 8.35 20.76
C GLY A 449 22.79 9.41 19.71
N ILE A 450 22.17 9.22 18.55
CA ILE A 450 22.10 10.19 17.45
C ILE A 450 20.75 10.89 17.55
N LEU A 451 20.76 12.19 17.80
CA LEU A 451 19.58 13.04 17.93
C LEU A 451 19.56 14.07 16.79
N MET A 452 18.41 14.18 16.14
CA MET A 452 18.06 15.30 15.29
C MET A 452 16.76 15.92 15.82
N ALA A 453 16.70 17.24 15.88
CA ALA A 453 15.52 17.96 16.34
C ALA A 453 15.28 19.24 15.53
N SER A 454 14.06 19.77 15.61
CA SER A 454 13.69 21.05 15.01
C SER A 454 14.54 22.22 15.51
N ASP A 455 14.97 22.17 16.78
CA ASP A 455 15.75 23.21 17.45
C ASP A 455 16.44 22.66 18.70
N SER A 456 17.38 23.44 19.26
CA SER A 456 18.17 23.05 20.43
C SER A 456 17.35 22.94 21.72
N ALA A 457 16.29 23.74 21.88
CA ALA A 457 15.44 23.69 23.08
C ALA A 457 14.61 22.39 23.10
N THR A 458 14.07 22.00 21.95
CA THR A 458 13.40 20.71 21.73
C THR A 458 14.34 19.55 22.01
N ALA A 459 15.58 19.60 21.49
CA ALA A 459 16.59 18.59 21.75
C ALA A 459 16.93 18.43 23.24
N VAL A 460 17.17 19.53 23.94
CA VAL A 460 17.48 19.53 25.38
C VAL A 460 16.30 19.01 26.20
N ALA A 461 15.08 19.44 25.90
CA ALA A 461 13.87 19.01 26.61
C ALA A 461 13.63 17.50 26.46
N PHE A 462 13.85 16.96 25.25
CA PHE A 462 13.76 15.53 24.96
C PHE A 462 14.80 14.73 25.75
N MET A 463 16.08 15.08 25.64
CA MET A 463 17.17 14.32 26.29
C MET A 463 17.11 14.36 27.81
N GLN A 464 16.60 15.45 28.40
CA GLN A 464 16.44 15.56 29.85
C GLN A 464 15.16 14.89 30.35
N ALA A 465 14.31 14.36 29.46
CA ALA A 465 13.00 13.80 29.77
C ALA A 465 12.15 14.71 30.69
N LYS A 466 12.35 16.04 30.59
CA LYS A 466 11.71 17.02 31.48
C LYS A 466 10.24 17.25 31.14
N ALA A 467 9.86 17.00 29.89
CA ALA A 467 8.51 17.16 29.41
C ALA A 467 7.87 15.78 29.19
N LYS A 468 6.58 15.65 29.51
CA LYS A 468 5.78 14.48 29.17
C LYS A 468 5.04 14.76 27.87
N ALA A 469 5.12 13.81 26.93
CA ALA A 469 4.33 13.85 25.71
C ALA A 469 2.83 13.91 26.05
N SER A 470 2.11 14.80 25.37
CA SER A 470 0.65 14.78 25.35
C SER A 470 0.19 13.93 24.17
N ILE A 471 -0.20 12.69 24.47
CA ILE A 471 -0.73 11.69 23.55
C ILE A 471 -1.70 10.78 24.30
N ASP A 472 -2.75 10.31 23.62
CA ASP A 472 -3.69 9.33 24.20
C ASP A 472 -2.94 8.01 24.53
N PRO A 473 -2.96 7.56 25.80
CA PRO A 473 -2.34 6.29 26.19
C PRO A 473 -2.83 5.08 25.40
N ALA A 474 -4.08 5.09 24.91
CA ALA A 474 -4.64 4.01 24.09
C ALA A 474 -3.91 3.84 22.75
N ILE A 475 -3.32 4.92 22.21
CA ILE A 475 -2.47 4.85 21.00
C ILE A 475 -1.17 4.13 21.32
N LEU A 476 -0.53 4.46 22.44
CA LEU A 476 0.73 3.82 22.86
C LEU A 476 0.51 2.35 23.21
N GLU A 477 -0.66 1.99 23.75
CA GLU A 477 -1.01 0.59 24.02
C GLU A 477 -1.04 -0.25 22.74
N GLN A 478 -1.56 0.30 21.64
CA GLN A 478 -1.58 -0.39 20.34
C GLN A 478 -0.18 -0.63 19.76
N ALA A 479 0.80 0.20 20.13
CA ALA A 479 2.20 0.04 19.73
C ALA A 479 2.94 -1.05 20.54
N LYS A 480 2.44 -1.44 21.72
CA LYS A 480 3.11 -2.44 22.56
C LYS A 480 3.17 -3.80 21.87
N GLY A 481 4.33 -4.46 22.00
CA GLY A 481 4.54 -5.78 21.42
C GLY A 481 4.71 -5.78 19.89
N LYS A 482 4.79 -4.60 19.25
CA LYS A 482 4.99 -4.47 17.80
C LYS A 482 6.42 -4.06 17.48
N SER A 483 6.98 -4.51 16.37
CA SER A 483 8.34 -4.10 15.92
C SER A 483 8.35 -2.78 15.16
N VAL A 484 7.19 -2.33 14.66
CA VAL A 484 7.00 -1.00 14.06
C VAL A 484 5.65 -0.45 14.49
N ALA A 485 5.58 0.84 14.79
CA ALA A 485 4.37 1.56 15.11
C ALA A 485 4.36 2.92 14.39
N PHE A 486 3.22 3.29 13.82
CA PHE A 486 2.99 4.56 13.17
C PHE A 486 1.68 5.16 13.66
N TYR A 487 1.67 6.47 13.88
CA TYR A 487 0.51 7.23 14.28
C TYR A 487 0.51 8.62 13.64
N MET A 488 -0.67 9.11 13.30
CA MET A 488 -0.88 10.47 12.81
C MET A 488 -2.27 11.01 13.20
N ASP A 489 -2.30 12.19 13.81
CA ASP A 489 -3.48 12.98 14.15
C ASP A 489 -3.84 13.90 12.97
N ILE A 490 -4.39 13.34 11.88
CA ILE A 490 -4.71 14.12 10.67
C ILE A 490 -5.66 15.29 11.01
N SER A 491 -6.69 15.04 11.81
CA SER A 491 -7.66 16.07 12.22
C SER A 491 -7.00 17.20 13.00
N GLY A 492 -6.12 16.88 13.96
CA GLY A 492 -5.38 17.88 14.72
C GLY A 492 -4.37 18.66 13.88
N ILE A 493 -3.76 18.03 12.88
CA ILE A 493 -2.86 18.71 11.92
C ILE A 493 -3.66 19.70 11.08
N ILE A 494 -4.75 19.24 10.43
CA ILE A 494 -5.61 20.10 9.60
C ILE A 494 -6.19 21.24 10.43
N GLY A 495 -6.68 20.95 11.65
CA GLY A 495 -7.21 21.97 12.56
C GLY A 495 -6.18 23.04 12.91
N ALA A 496 -4.94 22.64 13.21
CA ALA A 496 -3.86 23.57 13.52
C ALA A 496 -3.48 24.48 12.34
N LEU A 497 -3.53 23.95 11.11
CA LEU A 497 -3.25 24.72 9.90
C LEU A 497 -4.41 25.66 9.54
N ARG A 498 -5.66 25.27 9.79
CA ARG A 498 -6.86 26.07 9.48
C ARG A 498 -7.13 27.20 10.47
N ASN A 499 -6.96 26.95 11.78
CA ASN A 499 -7.41 27.88 12.83
C ASN A 499 -6.67 29.22 12.90
N ASN A 500 -5.56 29.39 12.19
CA ASN A 500 -4.78 30.64 12.16
C ASN A 500 -4.71 31.30 10.77
N ALA A 501 -5.42 30.77 9.77
CA ALA A 501 -5.59 31.42 8.47
C ALA A 501 -6.61 32.57 8.60
N THR A 502 -6.20 33.70 9.18
CA THR A 502 -6.97 34.96 9.16
C THR A 502 -6.85 35.72 7.84
N THR A 503 -6.49 35.03 6.76
CA THR A 503 -6.47 35.56 5.39
C THR A 503 -7.34 34.68 4.49
N PRO A 504 -8.50 35.16 4.02
CA PRO A 504 -9.24 34.49 2.97
C PRO A 504 -8.49 34.71 1.65
N ALA A 505 -7.86 33.67 1.07
CA ALA A 505 -7.72 33.50 -0.38
C ALA A 505 -6.70 32.43 -0.83
N TYR A 506 -5.69 32.03 -0.05
CA TYR A 506 -4.57 31.26 -0.64
C TYR A 506 -4.53 29.75 -0.34
N TYR A 507 -5.24 29.26 0.67
CA TYR A 507 -5.19 27.84 1.04
C TYR A 507 -6.31 26.98 0.45
N ASP A 508 -7.32 27.56 -0.20
CA ASP A 508 -8.37 26.77 -0.88
C ASP A 508 -7.78 25.94 -2.03
N GLY A 509 -6.71 26.41 -2.70
CA GLY A 509 -6.12 25.68 -3.82
C GLY A 509 -5.34 24.40 -3.46
N LEU A 510 -4.87 24.25 -2.21
CA LEU A 510 -4.09 23.07 -1.82
C LEU A 510 -4.95 21.90 -1.31
N PHE A 511 -6.20 22.18 -0.93
CA PHE A 511 -7.15 21.17 -0.45
C PHE A 511 -8.42 21.04 -1.30
N SER A 512 -8.58 21.86 -2.36
CA SER A 512 -9.68 21.74 -3.34
C SER A 512 -9.48 20.62 -4.37
N HIS A 513 -8.36 19.91 -4.34
CA HIS A 513 -8.00 18.86 -5.31
C HIS A 513 -7.75 17.48 -4.67
N VAL A 514 -8.34 17.20 -3.50
CA VAL A 514 -8.43 15.83 -2.96
C VAL A 514 -9.78 15.22 -3.25
#